data_AF-A0A961ASM8-F1
#
_entry.id   AF-A0A961ASM8-F1
#
_cell.length_a   1.000
_cell.length_b   1.000
_cell.length_c   1.000
_cell.angle_alpha   90.00
_cell.angle_beta   90.00
_cell.angle_gamma   90.00
#
_symmetry.space_group_name_H-M   'P 1'
#
loop_
_entity.id
_entity.type
_entity.pdbx_description
1 polymer ?
#
loop_
_entity_poly.entity_id
_entity_poly.type
_entity_poly.pdbx_seq_one_letter_code
_entity_poly.pdbx_strand_id
1 'polypeptide(L)'
;MNRSAMSMRRFCLLAFTFAIWAVSLRAGAVPAVVEKAFSEKYPGATVEDWEVDVNGYWEADFELRGIDHRADFMEDGTWVETERNINFNELPDEVQRAVKLDFGNDEISEIEVVDHPRKGLFYDVEFKRPGKNLDIEYKEDGTRAESLIDELNEPVGSIAAVSKRPEEMGKIELAIEFGFNTLTIFLYAWVIYYRRHHDHKMMFLLLGFNLFLFPIFLLSSSLTAGFGFTIFALLALVRMRSDTFSKTEIAYLLGAVALTFINAILPARVEYISSVIVLVTAYLGDHPRIWRDAYHTVAIRYRTKDVGTMLNQEHLRARISEDFKVEVNDIDIERIDKNEVRLVVLYRDLPDVRKARREEAKKRLRRFRRRRQMAEEEQAKNGEPASNSSDATEPGPAGGGSTTQG
;
A
#
# COMPACT_ATOMS: atom_id res chain seq x y z
N MET A 1 31.57 22.36 5.47
CA MET A 1 30.75 21.30 6.09
C MET A 1 29.27 21.54 5.79
N ASN A 2 28.63 20.58 5.14
CA ASN A 2 27.48 20.74 4.25
C ASN A 2 26.14 20.78 5.04
N ARG A 3 25.46 21.94 5.09
CA ARG A 3 24.15 22.10 5.77
C ARG A 3 23.02 21.28 5.12
N SER A 4 23.14 20.92 3.84
CA SER A 4 22.14 20.10 3.12
C SER A 4 22.19 18.61 3.48
N ALA A 5 23.38 18.05 3.71
CA ALA A 5 23.55 16.64 4.09
C ALA A 5 23.04 16.35 5.52
N MET A 6 23.10 17.35 6.40
CA MET A 6 22.60 17.26 7.78
C MET A 6 21.07 17.26 7.85
N SER A 7 20.39 17.89 6.87
CA SER A 7 18.93 17.92 6.74
C SER A 7 18.36 16.56 6.33
N MET A 8 19.04 15.83 5.44
CA MET A 8 18.58 14.54 4.94
C MET A 8 18.69 13.44 6.01
N ARG A 9 19.82 13.41 6.75
CA ARG A 9 20.04 12.43 7.83
C ARG A 9 19.08 12.63 9.01
N ARG A 10 18.80 13.89 9.41
CA ARG A 10 17.84 14.20 10.47
C ARG A 10 16.39 13.88 10.08
N PHE A 11 16.07 13.97 8.78
CA PHE A 11 14.73 13.67 8.26
C PHE A 11 14.47 12.15 8.13
N CYS A 12 15.46 11.36 7.71
CA CYS A 12 15.35 9.90 7.73
C CYS A 12 15.25 9.33 9.16
N LEU A 13 15.95 9.91 10.13
CA LEU A 13 15.86 9.53 11.54
C LEU A 13 14.51 9.93 12.19
N LEU A 14 13.88 11.02 11.73
CA LEU A 14 12.54 11.43 12.18
C LEU A 14 11.41 10.58 11.55
N ALA A 15 11.56 10.14 10.30
CA ALA A 15 10.62 9.19 9.69
C ALA A 15 10.72 7.79 10.31
N PHE A 16 11.92 7.36 10.69
CA PHE A 16 12.15 6.07 11.37
C PHE A 16 11.66 6.06 12.84
N THR A 17 11.65 7.22 13.51
CA THR A 17 11.16 7.34 14.90
C THR A 17 9.64 7.56 14.98
N PHE A 18 8.99 8.10 13.95
CA PHE A 18 7.52 8.21 13.90
C PHE A 18 6.84 6.85 13.70
N ALA A 19 7.48 5.91 12.99
CA ALA A 19 6.98 4.54 12.83
C ALA A 19 6.99 3.73 14.15
N ILE A 20 7.87 4.09 15.09
CA ILE A 20 7.97 3.42 16.40
C ILE A 20 7.00 4.04 17.42
N TRP A 21 6.56 5.29 17.23
CA TRP A 21 5.65 5.96 18.16
C TRP A 21 4.16 5.66 17.93
N ALA A 22 3.80 5.10 16.77
CA ALA A 22 2.42 4.72 16.45
C ALA A 22 1.98 3.39 17.11
N VAL A 23 2.89 2.66 17.76
CA VAL A 23 2.65 1.33 18.34
C VAL A 23 2.12 1.40 19.79
N SER A 24 1.80 2.59 20.33
CA SER A 24 1.38 2.71 21.74
C SER A 24 0.09 3.50 21.98
N LEU A 25 -0.85 3.49 21.03
CA LEU A 25 -2.23 3.88 21.31
C LEU A 25 -2.90 2.80 22.17
N ARG A 26 -2.80 2.99 23.49
CA ARG A 26 -3.54 2.29 24.55
C ARG A 26 -5.03 2.18 24.18
N ALA A 27 -5.60 1.01 24.47
CA ALA A 27 -6.99 0.64 24.24
C ALA A 27 -8.00 1.77 24.47
N GLY A 28 -8.94 1.93 23.55
CA GLY A 28 -10.09 2.82 23.74
C GLY A 28 -10.90 2.39 24.98
N ALA A 29 -11.71 3.27 25.53
CA ALA A 29 -12.68 2.87 26.54
C ALA A 29 -13.62 1.79 25.96
N VAL A 30 -13.95 0.78 26.76
CA VAL A 30 -14.85 -0.32 26.38
C VAL A 30 -16.20 0.27 25.92
N PRO A 31 -16.76 -0.17 24.77
CA PRO A 31 -18.05 0.31 24.32
C PRO A 31 -19.15 -0.05 25.33
N ALA A 32 -20.03 0.90 25.65
CA ALA A 32 -21.12 0.68 26.61
C ALA A 32 -22.06 -0.48 26.21
N VAL A 33 -22.16 -0.81 24.91
CA VAL A 33 -22.92 -1.96 24.42
C VAL A 33 -22.27 -3.30 24.80
N VAL A 34 -20.94 -3.36 24.81
CA VAL A 34 -20.14 -4.51 25.23
C VAL A 34 -20.25 -4.71 26.73
N GLU A 35 -20.02 -3.66 27.53
CA GLU A 35 -20.18 -3.72 28.99
C GLU A 35 -21.60 -4.19 29.39
N LYS A 36 -22.62 -3.68 28.68
CA LYS A 36 -24.00 -4.09 28.90
C LYS A 36 -24.21 -5.57 28.57
N ALA A 37 -23.78 -6.02 27.40
CA ALA A 37 -23.92 -7.42 26.97
C ALA A 37 -23.21 -8.38 27.94
N PHE A 38 -22.00 -8.03 28.39
CA PHE A 38 -21.27 -8.77 29.42
C PHE A 38 -22.09 -8.87 30.71
N SER A 39 -22.58 -7.75 31.23
CA SER A 39 -23.34 -7.72 32.49
C SER A 39 -24.65 -8.51 32.44
N GLU A 40 -25.30 -8.55 31.26
CA GLU A 40 -26.52 -9.33 31.04
C GLU A 40 -26.23 -10.83 30.96
N LYS A 41 -25.10 -11.23 30.35
CA LYS A 41 -24.71 -12.63 30.20
C LYS A 41 -24.13 -13.21 31.50
N TYR A 42 -23.36 -12.42 32.24
CA TYR A 42 -22.65 -12.83 33.45
C TYR A 42 -23.09 -12.04 34.69
N PRO A 43 -24.34 -12.22 35.15
CA PRO A 43 -24.84 -11.51 36.32
C PRO A 43 -24.06 -11.93 37.58
N GLY A 44 -23.41 -10.96 38.22
CA GLY A 44 -22.61 -11.16 39.43
C GLY A 44 -21.15 -11.54 39.18
N ALA A 45 -20.66 -11.46 37.94
CA ALA A 45 -19.23 -11.51 37.64
C ALA A 45 -18.53 -10.21 38.07
N THR A 46 -17.25 -10.33 38.44
CA THR A 46 -16.36 -9.20 38.69
C THR A 46 -15.31 -9.15 37.59
N VAL A 47 -15.34 -8.11 36.76
CA VAL A 47 -14.31 -7.92 35.71
C VAL A 47 -13.03 -7.40 36.33
N GLU A 48 -11.91 -8.05 36.03
CA GLU A 48 -10.57 -7.68 36.45
C GLU A 48 -9.94 -6.71 35.46
N ASP A 49 -9.97 -7.05 34.17
CA ASP A 49 -9.44 -6.22 33.08
C ASP A 49 -10.26 -6.35 31.79
N TRP A 50 -10.08 -5.37 30.92
CA TRP A 50 -10.58 -5.40 29.55
C TRP A 50 -9.44 -5.14 28.58
N GLU A 51 -9.29 -6.04 27.62
CA GLU A 51 -8.33 -5.89 26.55
C GLU A 51 -9.01 -5.99 25.18
N VAL A 52 -8.29 -5.55 24.15
CA VAL A 52 -8.70 -5.80 22.76
C VAL A 52 -7.72 -6.82 22.22
N ASP A 53 -8.21 -8.02 21.93
CA ASP A 53 -7.38 -9.14 21.48
C ASP A 53 -6.78 -8.86 20.08
N VAL A 54 -5.96 -9.79 19.60
CA VAL A 54 -5.34 -9.69 18.27
C VAL A 54 -6.37 -9.65 17.14
N ASN A 55 -7.54 -10.27 17.31
CA ASN A 55 -8.63 -10.32 16.34
C ASN A 55 -9.54 -9.06 16.39
N GLY A 56 -9.44 -8.25 17.44
CA GLY A 56 -10.28 -7.08 17.66
C GLY A 56 -11.58 -7.32 18.42
N TYR A 57 -11.70 -8.46 19.07
CA TYR A 57 -12.68 -8.69 20.11
C TYR A 57 -12.29 -7.94 21.39
N TRP A 58 -13.31 -7.52 22.11
CA TRP A 58 -13.21 -7.03 23.46
C TRP A 58 -13.24 -8.22 24.39
N GLU A 59 -12.09 -8.53 24.96
CA GLU A 59 -11.88 -9.63 25.89
C GLU A 59 -12.05 -9.10 27.31
N ALA A 60 -12.93 -9.74 28.08
CA ALA A 60 -13.06 -9.50 29.51
C ALA A 60 -12.37 -10.63 30.27
N ASP A 61 -11.39 -10.29 31.11
CA ASP A 61 -10.90 -11.15 32.17
C ASP A 61 -11.80 -10.95 33.40
N PHE A 62 -12.43 -12.00 33.91
CA PHE A 62 -13.37 -11.87 35.02
C PHE A 62 -13.43 -13.10 35.91
N GLU A 63 -13.74 -12.84 37.18
CA GLU A 63 -14.05 -13.89 38.14
C GLU A 63 -15.57 -14.09 38.21
N LEU A 64 -16.02 -15.34 38.07
CA LEU A 64 -17.41 -15.74 38.32
C LEU A 64 -17.43 -16.92 39.30
N ARG A 65 -17.95 -16.67 40.51
CA ARG A 65 -18.05 -17.67 41.60
C ARG A 65 -16.69 -18.25 42.02
N GLY A 66 -15.63 -17.43 42.05
CA GLY A 66 -14.29 -17.86 42.44
C GLY A 66 -13.55 -18.67 41.36
N ILE A 67 -14.00 -18.58 40.11
CA ILE A 67 -13.36 -19.21 38.95
C ILE A 67 -13.10 -18.11 37.93
N ASP A 68 -11.87 -18.06 37.43
CA ASP A 68 -11.44 -17.10 36.42
C ASP A 68 -11.91 -17.56 35.04
N HIS A 69 -12.36 -16.59 34.25
CA HIS A 69 -12.88 -16.77 32.91
C HIS A 69 -12.37 -15.66 31.99
N ARG A 70 -12.28 -15.99 30.71
CA ARG A 70 -12.12 -15.00 29.63
C ARG A 70 -13.33 -15.05 28.73
N ALA A 71 -13.87 -13.90 28.34
CA ALA A 71 -15.00 -13.83 27.42
C ALA A 71 -14.83 -12.75 26.36
N ASP A 72 -15.05 -13.15 25.11
CA ASP A 72 -14.89 -12.29 23.96
C ASP A 72 -16.21 -11.75 23.44
N PHE A 73 -16.18 -10.47 23.07
CA PHE A 73 -17.31 -9.75 22.50
C PHE A 73 -16.89 -8.94 21.28
N MET A 74 -17.72 -8.92 20.25
CA MET A 74 -17.59 -7.96 19.15
C MET A 74 -17.91 -6.54 19.63
N GLU A 75 -17.47 -5.52 18.89
CA GLU A 75 -17.70 -4.10 19.22
C GLU A 75 -19.19 -3.73 19.40
N ASP A 76 -20.10 -4.48 18.77
CA ASP A 76 -21.56 -4.30 18.88
C ASP A 76 -22.20 -5.00 20.11
N GLY A 77 -21.40 -5.71 20.91
CA GLY A 77 -21.84 -6.48 22.08
C GLY A 77 -22.23 -7.92 21.78
N THR A 78 -22.04 -8.41 20.54
CA THR A 78 -22.26 -9.83 20.22
C THR A 78 -21.23 -10.70 20.92
N TRP A 79 -21.69 -11.66 21.72
CA TRP A 79 -20.83 -12.65 22.38
C TRP A 79 -20.20 -13.62 21.35
N VAL A 80 -18.88 -13.78 21.44
CA VAL A 80 -18.07 -14.64 20.58
C VAL A 80 -17.82 -15.97 21.25
N GLU A 81 -17.14 -15.99 22.40
CA GLU A 81 -16.92 -17.20 23.19
C GLU A 81 -16.58 -16.90 24.64
N THR A 82 -16.54 -17.94 25.46
CA THR A 82 -16.08 -17.85 26.83
C THR A 82 -15.35 -19.11 27.23
N GLU A 83 -14.19 -18.91 27.81
CA GLU A 83 -13.26 -19.98 28.15
C GLU A 83 -12.84 -19.90 29.61
N ARG A 84 -12.33 -21.02 30.10
CA ARG A 84 -11.62 -21.09 31.37
C ARG A 84 -10.61 -22.23 31.32
N ASN A 85 -9.54 -22.04 32.07
CA ASN A 85 -8.51 -23.05 32.20
C ASN A 85 -8.99 -24.19 33.10
N ILE A 86 -8.66 -25.41 32.71
CA ILE A 86 -8.99 -26.63 33.46
C ILE A 86 -7.78 -27.55 33.56
N ASN A 87 -7.80 -28.47 34.52
CA ASN A 87 -6.80 -29.53 34.60
C ASN A 87 -7.19 -30.72 33.73
N PHE A 88 -6.20 -31.53 33.35
CA PHE A 88 -6.42 -32.75 32.56
C PHE A 88 -7.45 -33.71 33.19
N ASN A 89 -7.51 -33.77 34.52
CA ASN A 89 -8.44 -34.64 35.25
C ASN A 89 -9.88 -34.09 35.30
N GLU A 90 -10.10 -32.85 34.89
CA GLU A 90 -11.43 -32.24 34.77
C GLU A 90 -12.05 -32.45 33.39
N LEU A 91 -11.27 -32.94 32.42
CA LEU A 91 -11.77 -33.32 31.10
C LEU A 91 -12.71 -34.53 31.19
N PRO A 92 -13.72 -34.64 30.30
CA PRO A 92 -14.51 -35.87 30.17
C PRO A 92 -13.62 -37.09 29.90
N ASP A 93 -14.03 -38.26 30.41
CA ASP A 93 -13.26 -39.51 30.27
C ASP A 93 -12.95 -39.84 28.80
N GLU A 94 -13.89 -39.57 27.89
CA GLU A 94 -13.69 -39.79 26.45
C GLU A 94 -12.63 -38.86 25.85
N VAL A 95 -12.62 -37.60 26.26
CA VAL A 95 -11.62 -36.61 25.81
C VAL A 95 -10.24 -36.97 26.36
N GLN A 96 -10.15 -37.36 27.64
CA GLN A 96 -8.89 -37.85 28.22
C GLN A 96 -8.33 -39.06 27.47
N ARG A 97 -9.21 -39.99 27.04
CA ARG A 97 -8.82 -41.14 26.22
C ARG A 97 -8.33 -40.70 24.84
N ALA A 98 -9.06 -39.80 24.18
CA ALA A 98 -8.73 -39.30 22.85
C ALA A 98 -7.37 -38.58 22.85
N VAL A 99 -7.15 -37.65 23.79
CA VAL A 99 -5.88 -36.94 23.95
C VAL A 99 -4.70 -37.90 24.14
N LYS A 100 -4.84 -38.90 25.02
CA LYS A 100 -3.78 -39.90 25.24
C LYS A 100 -3.54 -40.78 24.03
N LEU A 101 -4.58 -41.12 23.27
CA LEU A 101 -4.46 -41.92 22.06
C LEU A 101 -3.75 -41.13 20.95
N ASP A 102 -4.11 -39.87 20.80
CA ASP A 102 -3.68 -39.00 19.73
C ASP A 102 -2.24 -38.47 19.94
N PHE A 103 -1.89 -38.09 21.18
CA PHE A 103 -0.67 -37.35 21.49
C PHE A 103 0.17 -37.97 22.60
N GLY A 104 -0.22 -39.13 23.15
CA GLY A 104 0.63 -39.96 24.00
C GLY A 104 1.21 -39.24 25.23
N ASN A 105 2.52 -38.96 25.16
CA ASN A 105 3.33 -38.33 26.23
C ASN A 105 3.73 -36.88 25.90
N ASP A 106 3.14 -36.26 24.89
CA ASP A 106 3.43 -34.86 24.57
C ASP A 106 3.09 -33.95 25.76
N GLU A 107 3.93 -32.94 25.99
CA GLU A 107 3.76 -31.99 27.10
C GLU A 107 2.59 -31.05 26.77
N ILE A 108 1.54 -31.10 27.58
CA ILE A 108 0.41 -30.18 27.49
C ILE A 108 0.81 -28.87 28.16
N SER A 109 0.67 -27.75 27.46
CA SER A 109 0.89 -26.41 28.02
C SER A 109 -0.36 -25.88 28.70
N GLU A 110 -1.53 -26.05 28.07
CA GLU A 110 -2.79 -25.48 28.52
C GLU A 110 -3.98 -26.37 28.11
N ILE A 111 -5.04 -26.33 28.92
CA ILE A 111 -6.31 -26.99 28.62
C ILE A 111 -7.42 -26.04 28.99
N GLU A 112 -8.32 -25.80 28.06
CA GLU A 112 -9.43 -24.88 28.23
C GLU A 112 -10.74 -25.59 27.93
N VAL A 113 -11.79 -25.20 28.64
CA VAL A 113 -13.16 -25.50 28.22
C VAL A 113 -13.77 -24.24 27.66
N VAL A 114 -14.29 -24.34 26.45
CA VAL A 114 -14.76 -23.20 25.65
C VAL A 114 -16.24 -23.38 25.34
N ASP A 115 -17.04 -22.36 25.64
CA ASP A 115 -18.43 -22.23 25.21
C ASP A 115 -18.51 -21.26 24.03
N HIS A 116 -19.05 -21.73 22.90
CA HIS A 116 -19.12 -20.96 21.66
C HIS A 116 -20.52 -21.10 21.00
N PRO A 117 -21.12 -20.02 20.47
CA PRO A 117 -22.52 -19.97 20.05
C PRO A 117 -22.88 -20.93 18.90
N ARG A 118 -21.91 -21.30 18.05
CA ARG A 118 -22.13 -22.23 16.92
C ARG A 118 -21.58 -23.63 17.17
N LYS A 119 -20.49 -23.75 17.94
CA LYS A 119 -19.78 -25.02 18.17
C LYS A 119 -20.34 -25.75 19.39
N GLY A 120 -21.03 -25.03 20.29
CA GLY A 120 -21.39 -25.54 21.60
C GLY A 120 -20.18 -25.61 22.52
N LEU A 121 -20.27 -26.43 23.56
CA LEU A 121 -19.19 -26.69 24.49
C LEU A 121 -18.14 -27.61 23.85
N PHE A 122 -16.88 -27.20 23.88
CA PHE A 122 -15.74 -28.02 23.48
C PHE A 122 -14.54 -27.80 24.41
N TYR A 123 -13.51 -28.60 24.22
CA TYR A 123 -12.29 -28.59 25.03
C TYR A 123 -11.10 -28.35 24.12
N ASP A 124 -10.36 -27.27 24.33
CA ASP A 124 -9.11 -27.02 23.63
C ASP A 124 -7.94 -27.56 24.46
N VAL A 125 -7.02 -28.24 23.80
CA VAL A 125 -5.85 -28.86 24.42
C VAL A 125 -4.62 -28.41 23.65
N GLU A 126 -3.83 -27.55 24.26
CA GLU A 126 -2.61 -27.02 23.67
C GLU A 126 -1.41 -27.89 24.05
N PHE A 127 -0.71 -28.40 23.05
CA PHE A 127 0.51 -29.19 23.21
C PHE A 127 1.74 -28.37 22.86
N LYS A 128 2.73 -28.40 23.74
CA LYS A 128 3.97 -27.66 23.61
C LYS A 128 4.79 -28.17 22.43
N ARG A 129 5.19 -27.25 21.55
CA ARG A 129 6.04 -27.54 20.38
C ARG A 129 7.12 -26.47 20.20
N PRO A 130 8.24 -26.79 19.51
CA PRO A 130 9.23 -25.79 19.13
C PRO A 130 8.62 -24.77 18.16
N GLY A 131 8.47 -23.52 18.59
CA GLY A 131 7.89 -22.45 17.77
C GLY A 131 6.50 -22.05 18.23
N LYS A 132 5.47 -22.53 17.54
CA LYS A 132 4.05 -22.37 17.92
C LYS A 132 3.57 -23.68 18.55
N ASN A 133 2.86 -23.61 19.66
CA ASN A 133 2.18 -24.76 20.23
C ASN A 133 1.08 -25.28 19.27
N LEU A 134 0.64 -26.51 19.52
CA LEU A 134 -0.37 -27.20 18.72
C LEU A 134 -1.67 -27.27 19.51
N ASP A 135 -2.69 -26.59 19.04
CA ASP A 135 -4.03 -26.58 19.64
C ASP A 135 -4.88 -27.71 19.05
N ILE A 136 -5.62 -28.42 19.91
CA ILE A 136 -6.52 -29.49 19.48
C ILE A 136 -7.87 -29.39 20.19
N GLU A 137 -8.89 -29.05 19.40
CA GLU A 137 -10.27 -29.00 19.86
C GLU A 137 -10.92 -30.39 19.89
N TYR A 138 -11.48 -30.75 21.03
CA TYR A 138 -12.25 -31.97 21.26
C TYR A 138 -13.69 -31.64 21.68
N LYS A 139 -14.65 -32.36 21.10
CA LYS A 139 -16.02 -32.39 21.61
C LYS A 139 -16.10 -33.26 22.87
N GLU A 140 -17.18 -33.12 23.61
CA GLU A 140 -17.42 -33.88 24.84
C GLU A 140 -17.38 -35.41 24.65
N ASP A 141 -17.71 -35.91 23.45
CA ASP A 141 -17.66 -37.34 23.09
C ASP A 141 -16.25 -37.84 22.72
N GLY A 142 -15.22 -36.98 22.82
CA GLY A 142 -13.84 -37.29 22.47
C GLY A 142 -13.53 -37.22 20.98
N THR A 143 -14.49 -36.88 20.11
CA THR A 143 -14.21 -36.63 18.70
C THR A 143 -13.59 -35.26 18.50
N ARG A 144 -12.68 -35.13 17.53
CA ARG A 144 -12.06 -33.84 17.20
C ARG A 144 -13.11 -32.90 16.58
N ALA A 145 -13.11 -31.64 16.99
CA ALA A 145 -13.86 -30.61 16.27
C ALA A 145 -13.22 -30.37 14.89
N GLU A 146 -14.04 -30.05 13.89
CA GLU A 146 -13.68 -30.11 12.47
C GLU A 146 -12.69 -29.00 12.03
N SER A 147 -12.28 -28.08 12.93
CA SER A 147 -11.41 -26.94 12.62
C SER A 147 -9.92 -27.28 12.38
N LEU A 148 -9.48 -28.53 12.59
CA LEU A 148 -8.04 -28.86 12.62
C LEU A 148 -7.56 -29.86 11.56
N ILE A 149 -8.38 -30.21 10.59
CA ILE A 149 -7.90 -30.98 9.41
C ILE A 149 -7.04 -30.09 8.49
N ASP A 150 -7.21 -28.76 8.55
CA ASP A 150 -6.46 -27.82 7.71
C ASP A 150 -5.15 -27.30 8.35
N GLU A 151 -5.06 -27.14 9.67
CA GLU A 151 -3.89 -26.51 10.32
C GLU A 151 -2.67 -27.45 10.45
N LEU A 152 -2.89 -28.77 10.53
CA LEU A 152 -1.80 -29.77 10.59
C LEU A 152 -0.97 -29.88 9.29
N ASN A 153 -1.40 -29.22 8.20
CA ASN A 153 -0.70 -29.25 6.91
C ASN A 153 0.08 -27.96 6.58
N GLU A 154 -0.01 -26.92 7.40
CA GLU A 154 0.69 -25.66 7.14
C GLU A 154 1.98 -25.56 7.96
N PRO A 155 3.15 -25.27 7.33
CA PRO A 155 4.40 -25.16 8.05
C PRO A 155 4.36 -23.98 9.05
N VAL A 156 4.79 -24.26 10.28
CA VAL A 156 4.92 -23.29 11.38
C VAL A 156 5.65 -22.03 10.89
N GLY A 157 4.92 -20.92 10.83
CA GLY A 157 5.36 -19.64 10.25
C GLY A 157 4.63 -19.19 8.98
N SER A 158 3.52 -19.84 8.59
CA SER A 158 2.73 -19.41 7.44
C SER A 158 2.01 -18.07 7.72
N ILE A 159 2.04 -17.18 6.73
CA ILE A 159 1.35 -15.87 6.74
C ILE A 159 -0.19 -16.07 6.83
N ALA A 160 -0.68 -17.29 6.63
CA ALA A 160 -2.10 -17.65 6.63
C ALA A 160 -2.78 -17.49 8.00
N ALA A 161 -2.03 -17.58 9.11
CA ALA A 161 -2.59 -17.34 10.44
C ALA A 161 -2.90 -15.85 10.73
N VAL A 162 -2.33 -14.93 9.94
CA VAL A 162 -2.49 -13.47 10.12
C VAL A 162 -3.36 -12.87 8.99
N SER A 163 -3.80 -13.69 8.03
CA SER A 163 -4.52 -13.23 6.85
C SER A 163 -6.02 -13.10 7.05
N LYS A 164 -6.62 -12.01 6.56
CA LYS A 164 -8.08 -11.85 6.45
C LYS A 164 -8.72 -13.06 5.75
N ARG A 165 -9.79 -13.60 6.33
CA ARG A 165 -10.59 -14.69 5.76
C ARG A 165 -11.90 -14.15 5.20
N PRO A 166 -12.04 -13.97 3.87
CA PRO A 166 -13.24 -13.34 3.31
C PRO A 166 -14.53 -14.11 3.50
N GLU A 167 -14.46 -15.41 3.80
CA GLU A 167 -15.62 -16.24 4.13
C GLU A 167 -16.18 -15.94 5.53
N GLU A 168 -15.36 -15.38 6.43
CA GLU A 168 -15.72 -15.01 7.80
C GLU A 168 -16.17 -13.55 7.91
N MET A 169 -15.80 -12.71 6.93
CA MET A 169 -16.12 -11.27 6.91
C MET A 169 -17.60 -11.00 6.61
N GLY A 170 -18.17 -10.04 7.35
CA GLY A 170 -19.51 -9.53 7.06
C GLY A 170 -19.56 -8.79 5.71
N LYS A 171 -20.74 -8.73 5.06
CA LYS A 171 -20.90 -7.98 3.79
C LYS A 171 -20.49 -6.51 3.87
N ILE A 172 -20.70 -5.89 5.03
CA ILE A 172 -20.35 -4.48 5.28
C ILE A 172 -18.83 -4.34 5.40
N GLU A 173 -18.20 -5.23 6.15
CA GLU A 173 -16.75 -5.28 6.31
C GLU A 173 -16.06 -5.48 4.95
N LEU A 174 -16.52 -6.45 4.16
CA LEU A 174 -16.04 -6.65 2.79
C LEU A 174 -16.21 -5.38 1.93
N ALA A 175 -17.34 -4.66 2.06
CA ALA A 175 -17.54 -3.42 1.34
C ALA A 175 -16.59 -2.30 1.79
N ILE A 176 -16.28 -2.22 3.09
CA ILE A 176 -15.29 -1.31 3.65
C ILE A 176 -13.91 -1.62 3.08
N GLU A 177 -13.53 -2.90 3.04
CA GLU A 177 -12.23 -3.36 2.50
C GLU A 177 -12.04 -2.99 1.03
N PHE A 178 -13.05 -3.27 0.19
CA PHE A 178 -13.02 -2.86 -1.21
C PHE A 178 -12.98 -1.33 -1.36
N GLY A 179 -13.74 -0.61 -0.52
CA GLY A 179 -13.75 0.85 -0.51
C GLY A 179 -12.40 1.45 -0.12
N PHE A 180 -11.78 0.92 0.93
CA PHE A 180 -10.49 1.36 1.44
C PHE A 180 -9.36 1.06 0.43
N ASN A 181 -9.34 -0.15 -0.14
CA ASN A 181 -8.38 -0.49 -1.18
C ASN A 181 -8.52 0.43 -2.41
N THR A 182 -9.74 0.69 -2.86
CA THR A 182 -10.01 1.60 -3.98
C THR A 182 -9.55 3.04 -3.67
N LEU A 183 -9.81 3.53 -2.45
CA LEU A 183 -9.40 4.84 -2.01
C LEU A 183 -7.87 4.98 -1.95
N THR A 184 -7.18 4.01 -1.36
CA THR A 184 -5.72 4.06 -1.21
C THR A 184 -5.00 4.00 -2.56
N ILE A 185 -5.41 3.12 -3.47
CA ILE A 185 -4.82 3.09 -4.81
C ILE A 185 -5.14 4.36 -5.60
N PHE A 186 -6.34 4.94 -5.43
CA PHE A 186 -6.70 6.19 -6.06
C PHE A 186 -5.81 7.34 -5.60
N LEU A 187 -5.56 7.46 -4.29
CA LEU A 187 -4.63 8.45 -3.75
C LEU A 187 -3.21 8.22 -4.28
N TYR A 188 -2.76 6.98 -4.33
CA TYR A 188 -1.43 6.62 -4.83
C TYR A 188 -1.26 6.95 -6.32
N ALA A 189 -2.19 6.51 -7.16
CA ALA A 189 -2.12 6.64 -8.61
C ALA A 189 -2.45 8.06 -9.10
N TRP A 190 -3.48 8.71 -8.56
CA TRP A 190 -3.86 10.04 -9.01
C TRP A 190 -3.10 11.13 -8.25
N VAL A 191 -3.25 11.19 -6.93
CA VAL A 191 -2.74 12.33 -6.13
C VAL A 191 -1.22 12.38 -6.12
N ILE A 192 -0.56 11.23 -5.97
CA ILE A 192 0.90 11.15 -5.91
C ILE A 192 1.50 11.05 -7.32
N TYR A 193 1.13 10.01 -8.09
CA TYR A 193 1.77 9.73 -9.38
C TYR A 193 1.31 10.66 -10.51
N TYR A 194 0.02 10.66 -10.86
CA TYR A 194 -0.49 11.39 -12.03
C TYR A 194 -0.28 12.90 -11.92
N ARG A 195 -0.47 13.48 -10.73
CA ARG A 195 -0.25 14.92 -10.51
C ARG A 195 1.22 15.34 -10.73
N ARG A 196 2.15 14.39 -10.65
CA ARG A 196 3.60 14.65 -10.73
C ARG A 196 4.18 14.34 -12.10
N HIS A 197 3.77 13.22 -12.69
CA HIS A 197 4.31 12.73 -13.96
C HIS A 197 3.40 12.99 -15.17
N HIS A 198 2.11 13.28 -14.94
CA HIS A 198 1.10 13.52 -15.97
C HIS A 198 0.97 12.39 -17.01
N ASP A 199 1.40 11.18 -16.67
CA ASP A 199 1.27 9.99 -17.50
C ASP A 199 -0.01 9.22 -17.13
N HIS A 200 -0.98 9.28 -18.02
CA HIS A 200 -2.26 8.58 -17.86
C HIS A 200 -2.16 7.08 -18.14
N LYS A 201 -1.19 6.63 -18.95
CA LYS A 201 -1.03 5.20 -19.29
C LYS A 201 -0.56 4.43 -18.07
N MET A 202 0.43 4.97 -17.37
CA MET A 202 0.92 4.37 -16.14
C MET A 202 -0.10 4.46 -15.01
N MET A 203 -0.85 5.57 -14.89
CA MET A 203 -1.95 5.66 -13.92
C MET A 203 -3.01 4.56 -14.15
N PHE A 204 -3.42 4.36 -15.41
CA PHE A 204 -4.33 3.27 -15.77
C PHE A 204 -3.76 1.90 -15.42
N LEU A 205 -2.46 1.70 -15.63
CA LEU A 205 -1.76 0.47 -15.28
C LEU A 205 -1.81 0.20 -13.76
N LEU A 206 -1.50 1.21 -12.93
CA LEU A 206 -1.55 1.10 -11.47
C LEU A 206 -2.94 0.74 -10.95
N LEU A 207 -3.97 1.41 -11.48
CA LEU A 207 -5.38 1.14 -11.12
C LEU A 207 -5.82 -0.24 -11.58
N GLY A 208 -5.50 -0.61 -12.83
CA GLY A 208 -5.86 -1.91 -13.40
C GLY A 208 -5.22 -3.07 -12.65
N PHE A 209 -3.93 -2.99 -12.32
CA PHE A 209 -3.26 -4.02 -11.54
C PHE A 209 -3.90 -4.19 -10.17
N ASN A 210 -4.18 -3.10 -9.46
CA ASN A 210 -4.82 -3.19 -8.14
C ASN A 210 -6.23 -3.79 -8.23
N LEU A 211 -7.03 -3.40 -9.24
CA LEU A 211 -8.37 -3.96 -9.48
C LEU A 211 -8.34 -5.49 -9.69
N PHE A 212 -7.34 -6.01 -10.40
CA PHE A 212 -7.22 -7.45 -10.65
C PHE A 212 -6.56 -8.20 -9.50
N LEU A 213 -5.53 -7.63 -8.88
CA LEU A 213 -4.75 -8.33 -7.85
C LEU A 213 -5.46 -8.35 -6.50
N PHE A 214 -6.23 -7.32 -6.14
CA PHE A 214 -6.87 -7.25 -4.84
C PHE A 214 -7.82 -8.43 -4.57
N PRO A 215 -8.79 -8.77 -5.44
CA PRO A 215 -9.65 -9.92 -5.22
C PRO A 215 -8.88 -11.25 -5.23
N ILE A 216 -7.83 -11.35 -6.06
CA ILE A 216 -7.00 -12.56 -6.14
C ILE A 216 -6.29 -12.80 -4.81
N PHE A 217 -5.73 -11.75 -4.21
CA PHE A 217 -5.02 -11.84 -2.92
C PHE A 217 -5.99 -12.07 -1.77
N LEU A 218 -7.16 -11.43 -1.82
CA LEU A 218 -8.17 -11.58 -0.78
C LEU A 218 -8.72 -13.01 -0.74
N LEU A 219 -8.93 -13.65 -1.90
CA LEU A 219 -9.49 -15.00 -2.02
C LEU A 219 -8.44 -16.12 -1.91
N SER A 220 -7.13 -15.80 -1.90
CA SER A 220 -6.09 -16.83 -1.83
C SER A 220 -5.94 -17.35 -0.40
N SER A 221 -6.25 -18.64 -0.18
CA SER A 221 -6.16 -19.32 1.12
C SER A 221 -4.74 -19.70 1.54
N SER A 222 -3.77 -19.68 0.63
CA SER A 222 -2.37 -20.02 0.92
C SER A 222 -1.41 -19.10 0.15
N LEU A 223 -0.74 -18.22 0.87
CA LEU A 223 0.32 -17.38 0.31
C LEU A 223 1.66 -18.09 0.42
N THR A 224 1.91 -19.03 -0.48
CA THR A 224 3.24 -19.64 -0.57
C THR A 224 4.25 -18.64 -1.12
N ALA A 225 5.53 -18.78 -0.76
CA ALA A 225 6.63 -17.99 -1.32
C ALA A 225 6.62 -17.99 -2.87
N GLY A 226 6.08 -19.06 -3.49
CA GLY A 226 5.85 -19.17 -4.93
C GLY A 226 4.97 -18.08 -5.54
N PHE A 227 4.01 -17.55 -4.77
CA PHE A 227 3.12 -16.48 -5.23
C PHE A 227 3.86 -15.16 -5.45
N GLY A 228 4.79 -14.81 -4.54
CA GLY A 228 5.70 -13.68 -4.71
C GLY A 228 6.53 -13.84 -5.99
N PHE A 229 7.05 -15.04 -6.26
CA PHE A 229 7.76 -15.33 -7.52
C PHE A 229 6.88 -15.17 -8.75
N THR A 230 5.59 -15.55 -8.71
CA THR A 230 4.66 -15.35 -9.83
C THR A 230 4.41 -13.88 -10.13
N ILE A 231 4.23 -13.04 -9.09
CA ILE A 231 4.07 -11.59 -9.27
C ILE A 231 5.36 -10.96 -9.80
N PHE A 232 6.53 -11.34 -9.26
CA PHE A 232 7.81 -10.87 -9.79
C PHE A 232 8.05 -11.32 -11.23
N ALA A 233 7.67 -12.55 -11.59
CA ALA A 233 7.75 -13.04 -12.96
C ALA A 233 6.80 -12.29 -13.91
N LEU A 234 5.57 -11.99 -13.47
CA LEU A 234 4.62 -11.18 -14.23
C LEU A 234 5.14 -9.76 -14.45
N LEU A 235 5.70 -9.13 -13.41
CA LEU A 235 6.34 -7.81 -13.51
C LEU A 235 7.57 -7.84 -14.43
N ALA A 236 8.37 -8.91 -14.39
CA ALA A 236 9.49 -9.12 -15.32
C ALA A 236 9.00 -9.28 -16.76
N LEU A 237 7.91 -10.00 -17.00
CA LEU A 237 7.30 -10.16 -18.32
C LEU A 237 6.72 -8.84 -18.86
N VAL A 238 6.11 -8.04 -17.99
CA VAL A 238 5.60 -6.70 -18.34
C VAL A 238 6.74 -5.76 -18.72
N ARG A 239 7.89 -5.86 -18.04
CA ARG A 239 9.12 -5.12 -18.36
C ARG A 239 9.74 -5.50 -19.70
N MET A 240 9.42 -6.68 -20.24
CA MET A 240 9.90 -7.15 -21.55
C MET A 240 9.11 -6.58 -22.74
N ARG A 241 8.07 -5.76 -22.52
CA ARG A 241 7.38 -5.03 -23.60
C ARG A 241 8.25 -3.90 -24.18
N SER A 242 7.88 -3.46 -25.38
CA SER A 242 8.68 -2.58 -26.25
C SER A 242 9.07 -1.23 -25.66
N ASP A 243 8.30 -0.71 -24.70
CA ASP A 243 8.63 0.53 -24.00
C ASP A 243 9.25 0.17 -22.64
N THR A 244 10.54 0.47 -22.46
CA THR A 244 11.24 0.20 -21.21
C THR A 244 10.74 1.12 -20.11
N PHE A 245 10.15 0.56 -19.06
CA PHE A 245 9.73 1.33 -17.88
C PHE A 245 10.90 2.10 -17.26
N SER A 246 10.65 3.35 -16.86
CA SER A 246 11.61 4.14 -16.11
C SER A 246 11.81 3.58 -14.70
N LYS A 247 12.96 3.90 -14.07
CA LYS A 247 13.22 3.50 -12.67
C LYS A 247 12.11 3.98 -11.72
N THR A 248 11.49 5.11 -12.04
CA THR A 248 10.40 5.68 -11.26
C THR A 248 9.12 4.88 -11.45
N GLU A 249 8.74 4.56 -12.69
CA GLU A 249 7.56 3.73 -12.96
C GLU A 249 7.65 2.35 -12.31
N ILE A 250 8.82 1.69 -12.37
CA ILE A 250 9.02 0.39 -11.72
C ILE A 250 8.80 0.51 -10.20
N ALA A 251 9.32 1.57 -9.56
CA ALA A 251 9.11 1.81 -8.14
C ALA A 251 7.63 2.02 -7.80
N TYR A 252 6.91 2.79 -8.62
CA TYR A 252 5.48 3.00 -8.41
C TYR A 252 4.67 1.71 -8.58
N LEU A 253 4.99 0.91 -9.60
CA LEU A 253 4.34 -0.36 -9.86
C LEU A 253 4.53 -1.33 -8.69
N LEU A 254 5.77 -1.46 -8.21
CA LEU A 254 6.08 -2.31 -7.06
C LEU A 254 5.37 -1.81 -5.78
N GLY A 255 5.34 -0.49 -5.56
CA GLY A 255 4.62 0.09 -4.43
C GLY A 255 3.11 -0.10 -4.51
N ALA A 256 2.50 -0.06 -5.70
CA ALA A 256 1.08 -0.37 -5.86
C ALA A 256 0.77 -1.85 -5.59
N VAL A 257 1.64 -2.76 -6.05
CA VAL A 257 1.53 -4.19 -5.72
C VAL A 257 1.64 -4.42 -4.22
N ALA A 258 2.63 -3.79 -3.56
CA ALA A 258 2.78 -3.86 -2.12
C ALA A 258 1.57 -3.30 -1.37
N LEU A 259 1.03 -2.16 -1.81
CA LEU A 259 -0.18 -1.57 -1.23
C LEU A 259 -1.39 -2.50 -1.38
N THR A 260 -1.53 -3.14 -2.54
CA THR A 260 -2.60 -4.14 -2.79
C THR A 260 -2.47 -5.34 -1.87
N PHE A 261 -1.24 -5.83 -1.69
CA PHE A 261 -0.93 -6.95 -0.82
C PHE A 261 -1.22 -6.65 0.64
N ILE A 262 -0.77 -5.49 1.13
CA ILE A 262 -1.03 -4.99 2.48
C ILE A 262 -2.55 -4.94 2.73
N ASN A 263 -3.30 -4.34 1.81
CA ASN A 263 -4.74 -4.20 1.99
C ASN A 263 -5.49 -5.53 2.01
N ALA A 264 -5.08 -6.45 1.14
CA ALA A 264 -5.77 -7.73 1.00
C ALA A 264 -5.54 -8.70 2.17
N ILE A 265 -4.39 -8.60 2.85
CA ILE A 265 -3.92 -9.67 3.73
C ILE A 265 -3.85 -9.23 5.18
N LEU A 266 -3.34 -8.03 5.46
CA LEU A 266 -3.11 -7.62 6.84
C LEU A 266 -4.43 -7.27 7.56
N PRO A 267 -4.54 -7.51 8.86
CA PRO A 267 -5.71 -7.14 9.65
C PRO A 267 -5.90 -5.61 9.66
N ALA A 268 -7.15 -5.15 9.78
CA ALA A 268 -7.55 -3.75 9.58
C ALA A 268 -6.69 -2.72 10.34
N ARG A 269 -6.36 -3.01 11.62
CA ARG A 269 -5.51 -2.12 12.44
C ARG A 269 -4.12 -1.90 11.83
N VAL A 270 -3.49 -2.97 11.35
CA VAL A 270 -2.13 -2.94 10.80
C VAL A 270 -2.13 -2.46 9.36
N GLU A 271 -3.16 -2.81 8.60
CA GLU A 271 -3.36 -2.38 7.22
C GLU A 271 -3.38 -0.85 7.12
N TYR A 272 -4.24 -0.17 7.89
CA TYR A 272 -4.42 1.28 7.74
C TYR A 272 -3.13 2.04 8.00
N ILE A 273 -2.39 1.64 9.04
CA ILE A 273 -1.09 2.23 9.38
C ILE A 273 -0.07 1.96 8.27
N SER A 274 0.01 0.72 7.80
CA SER A 274 0.97 0.31 6.76
C SER A 274 0.72 1.02 5.43
N SER A 275 -0.55 1.14 5.02
CA SER A 275 -0.95 1.83 3.81
C SER A 275 -0.65 3.32 3.87
N VAL A 276 -0.88 3.97 5.02
CA VAL A 276 -0.46 5.37 5.22
C VAL A 276 1.06 5.53 5.12
N ILE A 277 1.83 4.61 5.71
CA ILE A 277 3.30 4.64 5.63
C ILE A 277 3.78 4.52 4.17
N VAL A 278 3.18 3.62 3.39
CA VAL A 278 3.50 3.47 1.95
C VAL A 278 3.17 4.76 1.19
N LEU A 279 1.99 5.34 1.40
CA LEU A 279 1.58 6.60 0.76
C LEU A 279 2.53 7.75 1.11
N VAL A 280 2.88 7.91 2.38
CA VAL A 280 3.81 8.95 2.86
C VAL A 280 5.21 8.74 2.27
N THR A 281 5.69 7.49 2.26
CA THR A 281 7.01 7.14 1.71
C THR A 281 7.08 7.43 0.22
N ALA A 282 6.04 7.08 -0.56
CA ALA A 282 5.98 7.40 -1.99
C ALA A 282 5.85 8.91 -2.24
N TYR A 283 5.05 9.60 -1.43
CA TYR A 283 4.89 11.05 -1.53
C TYR A 283 6.21 11.77 -1.31
N LEU A 284 6.92 11.42 -0.23
CA LEU A 284 8.21 12.00 0.15
C LEU A 284 9.31 11.58 -0.82
N GLY A 285 9.45 10.28 -1.07
CA GLY A 285 10.54 9.69 -1.85
C GLY A 285 10.66 10.26 -3.26
N ASP A 286 9.54 10.61 -3.89
CA ASP A 286 9.52 11.20 -5.23
C ASP A 286 9.11 12.70 -5.19
N HIS A 287 9.17 13.34 -4.01
CA HIS A 287 8.81 14.75 -3.90
C HIS A 287 9.80 15.64 -4.67
N PRO A 288 9.35 16.50 -5.61
CA PRO A 288 10.24 17.36 -6.40
C PRO A 288 11.03 18.38 -5.59
N ARG A 289 10.76 18.52 -4.28
CA ARG A 289 11.54 19.35 -3.37
C ARG A 289 12.80 18.66 -2.85
N ILE A 290 12.77 17.33 -2.69
CA ILE A 290 13.88 16.56 -2.10
C ILE A 290 15.03 16.43 -3.10
N TRP A 291 14.70 16.16 -4.37
CA TRP A 291 15.68 16.01 -5.45
C TRP A 291 16.02 17.31 -6.16
N ARG A 292 15.72 18.47 -5.56
CA ARG A 292 16.01 19.78 -6.20
C ARG A 292 17.48 19.97 -6.53
N ASP A 293 18.37 19.42 -5.73
CA ASP A 293 19.82 19.57 -5.92
C ASP A 293 20.46 18.28 -6.47
N ALA A 294 19.66 17.37 -7.02
CA ALA A 294 20.15 16.15 -7.63
C ALA A 294 20.93 16.46 -8.92
N TYR A 295 21.96 15.66 -9.18
CA TYR A 295 22.67 15.70 -10.44
C TYR A 295 21.78 15.15 -11.55
N HIS A 296 21.72 15.87 -12.67
CA HIS A 296 21.03 15.45 -13.88
C HIS A 296 22.03 14.86 -14.85
N THR A 297 21.58 13.85 -15.60
CA THR A 297 22.38 13.18 -16.61
C THR A 297 21.97 13.69 -17.99
N VAL A 298 22.94 14.10 -18.81
CA VAL A 298 22.69 14.48 -20.21
C VAL A 298 23.80 13.94 -21.12
N ALA A 299 23.40 13.30 -22.22
CA ALA A 299 24.33 12.92 -23.27
C ALA A 299 24.61 14.13 -24.18
N ILE A 300 25.87 14.56 -24.26
CA ILE A 300 26.29 15.65 -25.12
C ILE A 300 27.34 15.19 -26.12
N ARG A 301 27.36 15.85 -27.28
CA ARG A 301 28.48 15.78 -28.22
C ARG A 301 29.33 17.01 -27.99
N TYR A 302 30.51 16.82 -27.40
CA TYR A 302 31.43 17.89 -27.08
C TYR A 302 32.57 17.92 -28.10
N ARG A 303 32.71 19.03 -28.81
CA ARG A 303 33.79 19.22 -29.79
C ARG A 303 34.97 19.88 -29.09
N THR A 304 36.09 19.19 -29.00
CA THR A 304 37.33 19.74 -28.44
C THR A 304 38.37 19.99 -29.54
N LYS A 305 39.18 21.04 -29.37
CA LYS A 305 40.31 21.37 -30.26
C LYS A 305 41.59 20.64 -29.86
N ASP A 306 41.63 20.09 -28.65
CA ASP A 306 42.81 19.47 -28.07
C ASP A 306 42.61 17.95 -28.00
N VAL A 307 43.17 17.26 -29.00
CA VAL A 307 42.99 15.80 -29.19
C VAL A 307 43.71 15.00 -28.12
N GLY A 308 44.83 15.51 -27.58
CA GLY A 308 45.64 14.82 -26.57
C GLY A 308 44.97 14.73 -25.18
N THR A 309 44.02 15.61 -24.90
CA THR A 309 43.32 15.68 -23.61
C THR A 309 41.90 15.11 -23.64
N MET A 310 41.48 14.51 -24.76
CA MET A 310 40.14 13.90 -24.94
C MET A 310 39.84 12.74 -23.98
N LEU A 311 40.87 12.06 -23.47
CA LEU A 311 40.74 10.97 -22.51
C LEU A 311 40.89 11.45 -21.05
N ASN A 312 41.34 12.69 -20.85
CA ASN A 312 41.54 13.22 -19.51
C ASN A 312 40.19 13.72 -18.96
N GLN A 313 39.59 12.90 -18.10
CA GLN A 313 38.29 13.20 -17.53
C GLN A 313 38.28 14.48 -16.69
N GLU A 314 39.36 14.77 -15.95
CA GLU A 314 39.45 15.99 -15.14
C GLU A 314 39.48 17.25 -16.02
N HIS A 315 40.23 17.20 -17.13
CA HIS A 315 40.33 18.32 -18.05
C HIS A 315 38.99 18.61 -18.74
N LEU A 316 38.33 17.56 -19.24
CA LEU A 316 37.00 17.68 -19.86
C LEU A 316 35.96 18.18 -18.87
N ARG A 317 35.99 17.67 -17.62
CA ARG A 317 35.10 18.11 -16.55
C ARG A 317 35.25 19.60 -16.25
N ALA A 318 36.49 20.08 -16.11
CA ALA A 318 36.79 21.48 -15.84
C ALA A 318 36.29 22.38 -16.98
N ARG A 319 36.57 21.99 -18.23
CA ARG A 319 36.12 22.72 -19.44
C ARG A 319 34.61 22.79 -19.56
N ILE A 320 33.91 21.66 -19.43
CA ILE A 320 32.44 21.61 -19.53
C ILE A 320 31.80 22.40 -18.39
N SER A 321 32.38 22.34 -17.18
CA SER A 321 31.94 23.14 -16.04
C SER A 321 32.02 24.65 -16.32
N GLU A 322 33.12 25.09 -16.94
CA GLU A 322 33.35 26.49 -17.32
C GLU A 322 32.43 26.94 -18.47
N ASP A 323 32.39 26.19 -19.57
CA ASP A 323 31.65 26.54 -20.79
C ASP A 323 30.15 26.64 -20.55
N PHE A 324 29.59 25.68 -19.79
CA PHE A 324 28.15 25.61 -19.53
C PHE A 324 27.73 26.30 -18.22
N LYS A 325 28.67 26.78 -17.40
CA LYS A 325 28.43 27.38 -16.07
C LYS A 325 27.59 26.45 -15.18
N VAL A 326 27.95 25.17 -15.17
CA VAL A 326 27.30 24.11 -14.38
C VAL A 326 28.32 23.40 -13.53
N GLU A 327 27.91 22.88 -12.38
CA GLU A 327 28.75 22.04 -11.55
C GLU A 327 28.70 20.61 -12.10
N VAL A 328 29.77 20.18 -12.78
CA VAL A 328 29.89 18.79 -13.26
C VAL A 328 30.44 17.92 -12.14
N ASN A 329 29.75 16.86 -11.77
CA ASN A 329 30.22 15.87 -10.79
C ASN A 329 31.02 14.76 -11.44
N ASP A 330 30.55 14.26 -12.57
CA ASP A 330 31.16 13.13 -13.24
C ASP A 330 30.90 13.18 -14.75
N ILE A 331 31.77 12.53 -15.52
CA ILE A 331 31.64 12.39 -16.96
C ILE A 331 31.96 10.96 -17.38
N ASP A 332 31.07 10.36 -18.15
CA ASP A 332 31.28 9.03 -18.73
C ASP A 332 31.49 9.18 -20.25
N ILE A 333 32.57 8.60 -20.77
CA ILE A 333 32.95 8.74 -22.18
C ILE A 333 32.40 7.55 -22.94
N GLU A 334 31.33 7.75 -23.71
CA GLU A 334 30.72 6.68 -24.51
C GLU A 334 31.53 6.36 -25.77
N ARG A 335 32.00 7.41 -26.46
CA ARG A 335 32.67 7.27 -27.76
C ARG A 335 33.56 8.46 -28.07
N ILE A 336 34.71 8.20 -28.66
CA ILE A 336 35.65 9.21 -29.14
C ILE A 336 35.74 9.10 -30.67
N ASP A 337 35.48 10.22 -31.34
CA ASP A 337 35.76 10.43 -32.77
C ASP A 337 36.87 11.49 -32.91
N LYS A 338 37.38 11.73 -34.13
CA LYS A 338 38.60 12.54 -34.36
C LYS A 338 38.65 13.91 -33.65
N ASN A 339 37.52 14.63 -33.59
CA ASN A 339 37.41 15.96 -32.95
C ASN A 339 36.20 16.07 -32.00
N GLU A 340 35.47 14.97 -31.78
CA GLU A 340 34.23 14.97 -31.02
C GLU A 340 34.24 13.83 -30.01
N VAL A 341 33.86 14.14 -28.78
CA VAL A 341 33.69 13.17 -27.71
C VAL A 341 32.20 13.14 -27.38
N ARG A 342 31.60 11.96 -27.50
CA ARG A 342 30.26 11.71 -26.98
C ARG A 342 30.41 11.28 -25.54
N LEU A 343 29.81 12.06 -24.64
CA LEU A 343 29.94 11.84 -23.22
C LEU A 343 28.64 12.14 -22.49
N VAL A 344 28.43 11.40 -21.41
CA VAL A 344 27.30 11.53 -20.50
C VAL A 344 27.77 12.36 -19.32
N VAL A 345 27.21 13.55 -19.16
CA VAL A 345 27.57 14.49 -18.10
C VAL A 345 26.58 14.37 -16.95
N LEU A 346 27.09 14.11 -15.75
CA LEU A 346 26.36 14.29 -14.50
C LEU A 346 26.58 15.72 -14.00
N TYR A 347 25.61 16.60 -14.17
CA TYR A 347 25.73 18.02 -13.85
C TYR A 347 24.63 18.54 -12.92
N ARG A 348 24.93 19.62 -12.22
CA ARG A 348 23.97 20.40 -11.45
C ARG A 348 24.10 21.87 -11.83
N ASP A 349 22.99 22.56 -12.04
CA ASP A 349 23.03 24.01 -12.24
C ASP A 349 23.52 24.72 -10.96
N LEU A 350 24.37 25.75 -11.12
CA LEU A 350 24.80 26.60 -10.01
C LEU A 350 23.59 27.31 -9.34
N PRO A 351 23.56 27.45 -8.00
CA PRO A 351 22.41 28.02 -7.28
C PRO A 351 21.94 29.38 -7.82
N ASP A 352 22.87 30.24 -8.23
CA ASP A 352 22.58 31.58 -8.73
C ASP A 352 22.03 31.57 -10.16
N VAL A 353 22.56 30.69 -11.02
CA VAL A 353 22.07 30.47 -12.39
C VAL A 353 20.64 29.93 -12.36
N ARG A 354 20.32 29.05 -11.41
CA ARG A 354 18.95 28.52 -11.20
C ARG A 354 17.96 29.60 -10.81
N LYS A 355 18.33 30.48 -9.87
CA LYS A 355 17.48 31.61 -9.46
C LYS A 355 17.21 32.54 -10.63
N ALA A 356 18.24 32.88 -11.41
CA ALA A 356 18.11 33.75 -12.58
C ALA A 356 17.16 33.17 -13.65
N ARG A 357 17.38 31.91 -14.06
CA ARG A 357 16.49 31.21 -15.02
C ARG A 357 15.04 31.15 -14.52
N ARG A 358 14.83 30.94 -13.23
CA ARG A 358 13.48 30.89 -12.64
C ARG A 358 12.76 32.23 -12.67
N GLU A 359 13.45 33.32 -12.35
CA GLU A 359 12.88 34.67 -12.43
C GLU A 359 12.58 35.05 -13.88
N GLU A 360 13.43 34.64 -14.82
CA GLU A 360 13.18 34.84 -16.25
C GLU A 360 11.96 34.03 -16.75
N ALA A 361 11.85 32.76 -16.35
CA ALA A 361 10.70 31.91 -16.66
C ALA A 361 9.40 32.48 -16.09
N LYS A 362 9.40 32.96 -14.84
CA LYS A 362 8.26 33.65 -14.22
C LYS A 362 7.88 34.91 -15.01
N LYS A 363 8.87 35.72 -15.42
CA LYS A 363 8.65 36.92 -16.24
C LYS A 363 8.05 36.56 -17.61
N ARG A 364 8.53 35.51 -18.27
CA ARG A 364 7.97 34.99 -19.53
C ARG A 364 6.51 34.55 -19.35
N LEU A 365 6.21 33.78 -18.30
CA LEU A 365 4.85 33.31 -18.03
C LEU A 365 3.89 34.47 -17.76
N ARG A 366 4.33 35.48 -16.99
CA ARG A 366 3.54 36.71 -16.75
C ARG A 366 3.24 37.46 -18.05
N ARG A 367 4.23 37.59 -18.94
CA ARG A 367 4.02 38.21 -20.27
C ARG A 367 3.05 37.41 -21.12
N PHE A 368 3.18 36.08 -21.13
CA PHE A 368 2.29 35.20 -21.88
C PHE A 368 0.83 35.31 -21.39
N ARG A 369 0.60 35.26 -20.06
CA ARG A 369 -0.73 35.43 -19.48
C ARG A 369 -1.34 36.78 -19.80
N ARG A 370 -0.56 37.87 -19.71
CA ARG A 370 -1.05 39.22 -20.08
C ARG A 370 -1.43 39.31 -21.56
N ARG A 371 -0.62 38.76 -22.46
CA ARG A 371 -0.93 38.73 -23.90
C ARG A 371 -2.20 37.94 -24.19
N ARG A 372 -2.38 36.81 -23.51
CA ARG A 372 -3.59 35.99 -23.64
C ARG A 372 -4.83 36.73 -23.12
N GLN A 373 -4.73 37.40 -21.97
CA GLN A 373 -5.83 38.23 -21.45
C GLN A 373 -6.19 39.38 -22.39
N MET A 374 -5.19 40.09 -22.94
CA MET A 374 -5.46 41.16 -23.91
C MET A 374 -6.10 40.63 -25.20
N ALA A 375 -5.70 39.45 -25.68
CA ALA A 375 -6.32 38.81 -26.84
C ALA A 375 -7.77 38.35 -26.54
N GLU A 376 -8.05 37.83 -25.35
CA GLU A 376 -9.39 37.46 -24.90
C GLU A 376 -10.29 38.72 -24.75
N GLU A 377 -9.77 39.82 -24.22
CA GLU A 377 -10.48 41.11 -24.12
C GLU A 377 -10.74 41.77 -25.50
N GLU A 378 -9.81 41.64 -26.44
CA GLU A 378 -9.94 42.16 -27.81
C GLU A 378 -10.95 41.33 -28.63
N GLN A 379 -10.98 40.00 -28.42
CA GLN A 379 -12.02 39.14 -28.98
C GLN A 379 -13.40 39.41 -28.38
N ALA A 380 -13.50 39.68 -27.08
CA ALA A 380 -14.75 40.06 -26.43
C ALA A 380 -15.29 41.41 -26.93
N LYS A 381 -14.41 42.37 -27.26
CA LYS A 381 -14.79 43.66 -27.85
C LYS A 381 -15.21 43.58 -29.33
N ASN A 382 -14.64 42.65 -30.09
CA ASN A 382 -14.95 42.46 -31.50
C ASN A 382 -16.12 41.47 -31.75
N GLY A 383 -16.71 40.91 -30.68
CA GLY A 383 -17.70 39.83 -30.75
C GLY A 383 -19.06 40.18 -30.13
N GLU A 384 -19.65 41.34 -30.46
CA GLU A 384 -21.07 41.64 -30.19
C GLU A 384 -21.93 41.47 -31.47
N PRO A 385 -23.17 40.96 -31.37
CA PRO A 385 -23.85 40.30 -32.49
C PRO A 385 -24.59 41.30 -33.40
N ALA A 386 -24.55 41.03 -34.71
CA ALA A 386 -25.42 41.69 -35.67
C ALA A 386 -26.89 41.35 -35.36
N SER A 387 -27.66 42.33 -34.89
CA SER A 387 -29.09 42.25 -34.69
C SER A 387 -29.85 42.49 -36.01
N ASN A 388 -30.74 41.54 -36.32
CA ASN A 388 -32.01 41.69 -37.07
C ASN A 388 -32.04 42.31 -38.48
N SER A 389 -32.38 41.46 -39.46
CA SER A 389 -33.56 41.71 -40.31
C SER A 389 -34.12 40.39 -40.83
N SER A 390 -35.31 40.05 -40.34
CA SER A 390 -36.23 39.07 -40.90
C SER A 390 -36.66 39.46 -42.32
N ASP A 391 -36.68 38.51 -43.26
CA ASP A 391 -37.84 38.40 -44.13
C ASP A 391 -38.02 36.97 -44.64
N ALA A 392 -39.29 36.61 -44.76
CA ALA A 392 -39.83 35.31 -45.08
C ALA A 392 -39.58 34.91 -46.55
N THR A 393 -39.38 33.62 -46.83
CA THR A 393 -40.29 32.80 -47.66
C THR A 393 -39.71 31.40 -47.91
N GLU A 394 -40.40 30.37 -47.43
CA GLU A 394 -40.51 29.07 -48.13
C GLU A 394 -41.56 29.23 -49.25
N PRO A 395 -41.47 28.49 -50.39
CA PRO A 395 -41.82 27.06 -50.40
C PRO A 395 -41.01 26.17 -51.39
N GLY A 396 -41.08 24.84 -51.20
CA GLY A 396 -40.53 23.79 -52.10
C GLY A 396 -41.32 23.59 -53.41
N PRO A 397 -41.40 22.39 -54.02
CA PRO A 397 -40.60 21.16 -53.90
C PRO A 397 -40.16 20.57 -55.29
N ALA A 398 -39.69 19.31 -55.27
CA ALA A 398 -39.72 18.31 -56.35
C ALA A 398 -38.47 18.08 -57.22
N GLY A 399 -38.11 16.80 -57.36
CA GLY A 399 -37.77 16.23 -58.66
C GLY A 399 -36.45 15.48 -58.79
N GLY A 400 -36.49 14.18 -58.51
CA GLY A 400 -36.09 13.15 -59.48
C GLY A 400 -34.60 12.87 -59.75
N GLY A 401 -34.26 11.58 -59.71
CA GLY A 401 -33.27 11.01 -60.63
C GLY A 401 -32.19 10.14 -59.98
N SER A 402 -32.44 8.82 -59.96
CA SER A 402 -31.36 7.84 -60.17
C SER A 402 -30.66 8.16 -61.50
N THR A 403 -29.43 7.75 -61.81
CA THR A 403 -29.00 6.36 -61.96
C THR A 403 -27.49 6.34 -62.30
N THR A 404 -26.76 5.41 -61.67
CA THR A 404 -25.71 4.52 -62.22
C THR A 404 -24.54 5.01 -63.09
N GLN A 405 -23.38 4.52 -62.62
CA GLN A 405 -22.33 3.76 -63.31
C GLN A 405 -21.18 4.48 -64.02
N GLY A 406 -19.99 4.04 -63.60
CA GLY A 406 -18.68 4.15 -64.21
C GLY A 406 -17.69 3.44 -63.30
#